data_AF-A0A7K1U7I5-F1
#
_entry.id   AF-A0A7K1U7I5-F1
#
_cell.length_a   1.000
_cell.length_b   1.000
_cell.length_c   1.000
_cell.angle_alpha   90.00
_cell.angle_beta   90.00
_cell.angle_gamma   90.00
#
_symmetry.space_group_name_H-M   'P 1'
#
loop_
_entity.id
_entity.type
_entity.pdbx_description
1 polymer ?
#
loop_
_entity_poly.entity_id
_entity_poly.type
_entity_poly.pdbx_seq_one_letter_code
_entity_poly.pdbx_strand_id
1 'polypeptide(L)'
;MIRKFVAALFLFGAIITGTNAQQKLSIDKVYSTYLRNSGSIMENNQLKGYFFLYQSDKIDRKTNEYTLQILDENLNKVQDIKFQDSKDLRLLEASYNGNSMAFYFQNEKENLLTMKVYDLSGKLKFTYSREYDRKTEALMAQYETMHTDEGTNQNVYDISGKGYVSVMPLRDGRNVTYEVDYFSSDAKKQWTFKPLNDDDKYAAAEYLGSTDNLLILQVIRKSKKMSNKMVAHMVAIDLTTKKQVFDLEAGEDDEQMLFPTTVKQIEGSENLLVMGTYYNKGDKAMKDPTRGLAVYQIDPKGNILNRTYNSWAEDFAKYLPTNSKGKIDNIGYLYIHKMLQAPGGKLFVVGEGYKKQASAGGIALTALAAAGGGYGGRGAAGVTKVVVTDMVMMEFDKNYKVTAANIYDKTNNTAEASIISDYLSQHALAVYLKATGAFDYDFTTGEPDNSVFSVCYSDYVRTGDYKGQTFNTIRYNGSKFTKDKIELKSKASTMKVFPAKPGSVMIMEYFKKDKRLEFRLEKIG
;
A
#
# COMPACT_ATOMS: atom_id res chain seq x y z
N MET A 1 -22.13 35.71 -71.43
CA MET A 1 -23.09 36.77 -71.05
C MET A 1 -23.50 36.54 -69.59
N ILE A 2 -23.32 37.58 -68.77
CA ILE A 2 -23.98 37.88 -67.49
C ILE A 2 -23.62 37.03 -66.25
N ARG A 3 -22.85 37.71 -65.39
CA ARG A 3 -22.58 37.49 -63.97
C ARG A 3 -23.86 37.44 -63.12
N LYS A 4 -23.87 36.65 -62.05
CA LYS A 4 -24.42 37.07 -60.75
C LYS A 4 -23.52 36.62 -59.61
N PHE A 5 -23.49 37.48 -58.60
CA PHE A 5 -22.54 37.63 -57.51
C PHE A 5 -23.28 37.38 -56.18
N VAL A 6 -22.51 37.14 -55.09
CA VAL A 6 -22.87 37.22 -53.64
C VAL A 6 -23.80 36.07 -53.16
N ALA A 7 -23.63 35.41 -52.01
CA ALA A 7 -23.09 35.88 -50.74
C ALA A 7 -22.50 34.74 -49.88
N ALA A 8 -21.44 35.10 -49.15
CA ALA A 8 -20.87 34.34 -48.06
C ALA A 8 -21.84 34.25 -46.88
N LEU A 9 -21.94 33.06 -46.28
CA LEU A 9 -22.23 32.91 -44.86
C LEU A 9 -21.18 31.98 -44.27
N PHE A 10 -20.15 32.59 -43.68
CA PHE A 10 -19.30 31.96 -42.69
C PHE A 10 -20.17 31.67 -41.47
N LEU A 11 -20.75 30.46 -41.39
CA LEU A 11 -21.19 29.93 -40.10
C LEU A 11 -19.91 29.54 -39.34
N PHE A 12 -19.45 30.46 -38.51
CA PHE A 12 -18.65 30.14 -37.33
C PHE A 12 -19.48 29.16 -36.49
N GLY A 13 -19.27 27.87 -36.70
CA GLY A 13 -19.70 26.84 -35.78
C GLY A 13 -18.97 27.09 -34.47
N ALA A 14 -19.65 27.72 -33.52
CA ALA A 14 -19.26 27.67 -32.13
C ALA A 14 -19.17 26.20 -31.74
N ILE A 15 -17.96 25.65 -31.72
CA ILE A 15 -17.66 24.45 -30.97
C ILE A 15 -17.92 24.85 -29.53
N ILE A 16 -19.14 24.56 -29.07
CA ILE A 16 -19.45 24.49 -27.65
C ILE A 16 -18.50 23.42 -27.14
N THR A 17 -17.37 23.85 -26.58
CA THR A 17 -16.58 23.02 -25.68
C THR A 17 -17.54 22.66 -24.57
N GLY A 18 -18.16 21.48 -24.67
CA GLY A 18 -18.90 20.90 -23.58
C GLY A 18 -17.99 21.00 -22.37
N THR A 19 -18.37 21.82 -21.42
CA THR A 19 -17.92 21.69 -20.03
C THR A 19 -18.18 20.24 -19.68
N ASN A 20 -17.15 19.41 -19.73
CA ASN A 20 -17.25 18.01 -19.35
C ASN A 20 -17.73 18.03 -17.91
N ALA A 21 -19.02 17.75 -17.71
CA ALA A 21 -19.62 17.66 -16.40
C ALA A 21 -18.79 16.65 -15.60
N GLN A 22 -18.37 17.07 -14.41
CA GLN A 22 -17.70 16.18 -13.48
C GLN A 22 -18.57 14.94 -13.28
N GLN A 23 -18.11 13.76 -13.73
CA GLN A 23 -18.88 12.53 -13.58
C GLN A 23 -19.08 12.27 -12.09
N LYS A 24 -20.34 12.20 -11.69
CA LYS A 24 -20.76 12.04 -10.29
C LYS A 24 -21.76 10.89 -10.20
N LEU A 25 -21.56 10.01 -9.23
CA LEU A 25 -22.51 8.95 -8.86
C LEU A 25 -22.97 9.21 -7.41
N SER A 26 -24.27 9.01 -7.14
CA SER A 26 -24.84 9.07 -5.79
C SER A 26 -25.59 7.78 -5.49
N ILE A 27 -25.35 7.20 -4.32
CA ILE A 27 -26.05 6.03 -3.80
C ILE A 27 -26.78 6.42 -2.52
N ASP A 28 -28.09 6.28 -2.52
CA ASP A 28 -28.94 6.48 -1.35
C ASP A 28 -29.18 5.17 -0.59
N LYS A 29 -29.74 5.28 0.63
CA LYS A 29 -30.07 4.14 1.51
C LYS A 29 -28.86 3.31 1.95
N VAL A 30 -27.72 3.98 2.16
CA VAL A 30 -26.50 3.38 2.71
C VAL A 30 -26.55 3.47 4.24
N TYR A 31 -26.96 2.39 4.92
CA TYR A 31 -27.16 2.38 6.38
C TYR A 31 -25.85 2.43 7.16
N SER A 32 -24.85 1.69 6.68
CA SER A 32 -23.50 1.70 7.19
C SER A 32 -22.54 1.41 6.05
N THR A 33 -21.42 2.12 6.06
CA THR A 33 -20.25 1.83 5.25
C THR A 33 -19.04 1.92 6.17
N TYR A 34 -18.19 0.91 6.07
CA TYR A 34 -16.83 0.99 6.59
C TYR A 34 -15.95 1.29 5.38
N LEU A 35 -14.99 2.22 5.49
CA LEU A 35 -14.15 2.60 4.34
C LEU A 35 -13.44 1.40 3.69
N ARG A 36 -13.07 0.40 4.51
CA ARG A 36 -12.53 -0.91 4.06
C ARG A 36 -13.45 -1.72 3.17
N ASN A 37 -14.73 -1.38 3.10
CA ASN A 37 -15.70 -2.03 2.23
C ASN A 37 -15.69 -1.46 0.79
N SER A 38 -14.74 -0.58 0.46
CA SER A 38 -14.64 0.05 -0.85
C SER A 38 -13.20 0.07 -1.35
N GLY A 39 -13.01 -0.13 -2.66
CA GLY A 39 -11.68 -0.23 -3.24
C GLY A 39 -11.64 -0.10 -4.76
N SER A 40 -10.42 -0.03 -5.27
CA SER A 40 -10.14 0.01 -6.71
C SER A 40 -9.93 -1.41 -7.24
N ILE A 41 -10.42 -1.67 -8.44
CA ILE A 41 -10.17 -2.89 -9.20
C ILE A 41 -8.98 -2.57 -10.11
N MET A 42 -7.81 -3.12 -9.79
CA MET A 42 -6.57 -2.87 -10.52
C MET A 42 -6.15 -4.11 -11.30
N GLU A 43 -5.61 -3.94 -12.51
CA GLU A 43 -4.96 -4.98 -13.31
C GLU A 43 -3.67 -4.42 -13.88
N ASN A 44 -2.51 -5.05 -13.60
CA ASN A 44 -1.20 -4.56 -14.05
C ASN A 44 -0.94 -3.08 -13.69
N ASN A 45 -1.31 -2.67 -12.47
CA ASN A 45 -1.29 -1.26 -12.00
C ASN A 45 -2.20 -0.30 -12.79
N GLN A 46 -3.10 -0.80 -13.63
CA GLN A 46 -4.12 0.00 -14.32
C GLN A 46 -5.46 -0.12 -13.62
N LEU A 47 -6.16 0.99 -13.45
CA LEU A 47 -7.53 0.95 -12.97
C LEU A 47 -8.45 0.29 -14.01
N LYS A 48 -9.33 -0.59 -13.55
CA LYS A 48 -10.41 -1.19 -14.35
C LYS A 48 -11.79 -0.85 -13.83
N GLY A 49 -11.89 -0.39 -12.59
CA GLY A 49 -13.15 -0.01 -11.98
C GLY A 49 -13.07 0.05 -10.47
N TYR A 50 -14.21 -0.02 -9.82
CA TYR A 50 -14.32 0.09 -8.38
C TYR A 50 -15.31 -0.93 -7.83
N PHE A 51 -15.17 -1.28 -6.56
CA PHE A 51 -16.18 -2.04 -5.83
C PHE A 51 -16.58 -1.35 -4.54
N PHE A 52 -17.84 -1.54 -4.15
CA PHE A 52 -18.42 -1.01 -2.93
C PHE A 52 -19.33 -2.05 -2.29
N LEU A 53 -18.99 -2.49 -1.09
CA LEU A 53 -19.82 -3.32 -0.25
C LEU A 53 -20.50 -2.46 0.81
N TYR A 54 -21.82 -2.54 0.89
CA TYR A 54 -22.56 -1.83 1.91
C TYR A 54 -23.75 -2.65 2.38
N GLN A 55 -24.18 -2.38 3.62
CA GLN A 55 -25.42 -2.92 4.14
C GLN A 55 -26.60 -2.23 3.42
N SER A 56 -27.31 -2.97 2.58
CA SER A 56 -28.48 -2.47 1.85
C SER A 56 -29.77 -2.61 2.65
N ASP A 57 -29.89 -3.64 3.49
CA ASP A 57 -31.04 -3.84 4.37
C ASP A 57 -30.68 -4.59 5.66
N LYS A 58 -31.56 -4.52 6.66
CA LYS A 58 -31.50 -5.31 7.88
C LYS A 58 -32.66 -6.31 7.90
N ILE A 59 -32.36 -7.56 7.57
CA ILE A 59 -33.35 -8.63 7.50
C ILE A 59 -33.86 -9.01 8.90
N ASP A 60 -32.94 -9.25 9.84
CA ASP A 60 -33.29 -9.57 11.23
C ASP A 60 -32.20 -9.10 12.25
N ARG A 61 -32.17 -9.67 13.46
CA ARG A 61 -31.19 -9.32 14.51
C ARG A 61 -29.79 -9.91 14.32
N LYS A 62 -29.64 -10.90 13.46
CA LYS A 62 -28.43 -11.67 13.15
C LYS A 62 -28.06 -11.62 11.67
N THR A 63 -29.01 -11.32 10.79
CA THR A 63 -28.85 -11.34 9.33
C THR A 63 -29.02 -9.95 8.72
N ASN A 64 -28.10 -9.56 7.86
CA ASN A 64 -28.18 -8.36 7.04
C ASN A 64 -28.24 -8.73 5.54
N GLU A 65 -28.83 -7.85 4.73
CA GLU A 65 -28.62 -7.88 3.28
C GLU A 65 -27.44 -6.96 2.96
N TYR A 66 -26.51 -7.48 2.16
CA TYR A 66 -25.37 -6.75 1.64
C TYR A 66 -25.52 -6.59 0.13
N THR A 67 -25.15 -5.41 -0.36
CA THR A 67 -24.96 -5.16 -1.79
C THR A 67 -23.49 -4.90 -2.03
N LEU A 68 -22.90 -5.70 -2.92
CA LEU A 68 -21.61 -5.47 -3.54
C LEU A 68 -21.85 -4.89 -4.93
N GLN A 69 -21.57 -3.60 -5.08
CA GLN A 69 -21.71 -2.87 -6.32
C GLN A 69 -20.36 -2.75 -7.02
N ILE A 70 -20.34 -3.06 -8.31
CA ILE A 70 -19.17 -2.95 -9.18
C ILE A 70 -19.41 -1.81 -10.17
N LEU A 71 -18.44 -0.92 -10.28
CA LEU A 71 -18.42 0.20 -11.22
C LEU A 71 -17.26 0.06 -12.21
N ASP A 72 -17.39 0.63 -13.39
CA ASP A 72 -16.26 0.83 -14.30
C ASP A 72 -15.40 2.03 -13.86
N GLU A 73 -14.28 2.25 -14.57
CA GLU A 73 -13.36 3.38 -14.33
C GLU A 73 -14.01 4.78 -14.49
N ASN A 74 -15.21 4.86 -15.09
CA ASN A 74 -15.96 6.08 -15.33
C ASN A 74 -17.14 6.25 -14.35
N LEU A 75 -17.18 5.43 -13.30
CA LEU A 75 -18.25 5.37 -12.29
C LEU A 75 -19.61 4.90 -12.84
N ASN A 76 -19.66 4.31 -14.03
CA ASN A 76 -20.87 3.68 -14.51
C ASN A 76 -21.06 2.35 -13.77
N LYS A 77 -22.29 2.09 -13.34
CA LYS A 77 -22.62 0.82 -12.71
C LYS A 77 -22.50 -0.32 -13.72
N VAL A 78 -21.67 -1.30 -13.38
CA VAL A 78 -21.50 -2.54 -14.14
C VAL A 78 -22.44 -3.61 -13.60
N GLN A 79 -22.43 -3.84 -12.29
CA GLN A 79 -23.19 -4.94 -11.68
C GLN A 79 -23.51 -4.68 -10.20
N ASP A 80 -24.66 -5.18 -9.73
CA ASP A 80 -24.99 -5.32 -8.31
C ASP A 80 -25.06 -6.81 -7.94
N ILE A 81 -24.37 -7.19 -6.87
CA ILE A 81 -24.40 -8.53 -6.30
C ILE A 81 -25.02 -8.41 -4.91
N LYS A 82 -26.22 -8.97 -4.74
CA LYS A 82 -26.92 -8.99 -3.46
C LYS A 82 -26.81 -10.34 -2.79
N PHE A 83 -26.54 -10.35 -1.50
CA PHE A 83 -26.52 -11.57 -0.70
C PHE A 83 -26.90 -11.28 0.75
N GLN A 84 -27.42 -12.30 1.43
CA GLN A 84 -27.71 -12.24 2.86
C GLN A 84 -26.61 -12.98 3.62
N ASP A 85 -26.17 -12.39 4.72
CA ASP A 85 -25.10 -12.98 5.54
C ASP A 85 -25.21 -12.51 7.00
N SER A 86 -24.35 -13.07 7.85
CA SER A 86 -24.21 -12.66 9.25
C SER A 86 -23.98 -11.15 9.35
N LYS A 87 -24.60 -10.50 10.33
CA LYS A 87 -24.32 -9.10 10.67
C LYS A 87 -22.87 -8.86 11.10
N ASP A 88 -22.19 -9.92 11.51
CA ASP A 88 -20.81 -9.92 12.01
C ASP A 88 -19.82 -10.18 10.84
N LEU A 89 -20.31 -10.18 9.59
CA LEU A 89 -19.49 -10.25 8.39
C LEU A 89 -18.74 -8.95 8.16
N ARG A 90 -17.43 -9.06 7.94
CA ARG A 90 -16.55 -7.96 7.58
C ARG A 90 -15.75 -8.29 6.33
N LEU A 91 -15.68 -7.36 5.39
CA LEU A 91 -14.75 -7.47 4.26
C LEU A 91 -13.34 -7.15 4.76
N LEU A 92 -12.42 -8.09 4.60
CA LEU A 92 -11.01 -7.88 4.86
C LEU A 92 -10.32 -7.25 3.66
N GLU A 93 -10.57 -7.80 2.46
CA GLU A 93 -9.86 -7.42 1.25
C GLU A 93 -10.69 -7.80 0.02
N ALA A 94 -10.45 -7.13 -1.10
CA ALA A 94 -10.87 -7.63 -2.41
C ALA A 94 -9.72 -7.57 -3.40
N SER A 95 -9.80 -8.39 -4.44
CA SER A 95 -8.77 -8.48 -5.46
C SER A 95 -9.37 -8.83 -6.81
N TYR A 96 -8.71 -8.41 -7.89
CA TYR A 96 -9.11 -8.66 -9.27
C TYR A 96 -7.91 -9.20 -10.02
N ASN A 97 -8.11 -10.29 -10.75
CA ASN A 97 -7.01 -10.98 -11.44
C ASN A 97 -7.15 -10.93 -12.98
N GLY A 98 -7.95 -10.02 -13.54
CA GLY A 98 -8.25 -9.94 -14.97
C GLY A 98 -9.49 -10.76 -15.39
N ASN A 99 -9.67 -11.95 -14.81
CA ASN A 99 -10.74 -12.88 -15.21
C ASN A 99 -11.90 -12.99 -14.21
N SER A 100 -11.67 -12.58 -12.97
CA SER A 100 -12.62 -12.73 -11.86
C SER A 100 -12.34 -11.70 -10.79
N MET A 101 -13.28 -11.54 -9.87
CA MET A 101 -13.14 -10.74 -8.65
C MET A 101 -13.23 -11.65 -7.43
N ALA A 102 -12.38 -11.45 -6.44
CA ALA A 102 -12.43 -12.14 -5.16
C ALA A 102 -12.66 -11.16 -4.01
N PHE A 103 -13.48 -11.59 -3.05
CA PHE A 103 -13.80 -10.85 -1.84
C PHE A 103 -13.54 -11.76 -0.65
N TYR A 104 -12.65 -11.33 0.23
CA TYR A 104 -12.22 -12.09 1.40
C TYR A 104 -12.87 -11.52 2.66
N PHE A 105 -13.67 -12.35 3.30
CA PHE A 105 -14.50 -11.98 4.43
C PHE A 105 -14.04 -12.67 5.70
N GLN A 106 -14.23 -12.00 6.83
CA GLN A 106 -14.15 -12.58 8.16
C GLN A 106 -15.52 -12.56 8.83
N ASN A 107 -15.84 -13.66 9.50
CA ASN A 107 -16.92 -13.73 10.47
C ASN A 107 -16.30 -14.03 11.84
N GLU A 108 -16.15 -12.99 12.66
CA GLU A 108 -15.49 -13.06 13.97
C GLU A 108 -16.21 -14.03 14.92
N LYS A 109 -17.54 -14.02 14.87
CA LYS A 109 -18.36 -14.87 15.74
C LYS A 109 -18.23 -16.37 15.44
N GLU A 110 -18.07 -16.71 14.17
CA GLU A 110 -17.93 -18.10 13.71
C GLU A 110 -16.47 -18.53 13.58
N ASN A 111 -15.51 -17.63 13.80
CA ASN A 111 -14.09 -17.83 13.54
C ASN A 111 -13.80 -18.33 12.11
N LEU A 112 -14.49 -17.74 11.13
CA LEU A 112 -14.46 -18.20 9.74
C LEU A 112 -13.90 -17.13 8.81
N LEU A 113 -12.93 -17.51 7.99
CA LEU A 113 -12.47 -16.75 6.84
C LEU A 113 -13.09 -17.34 5.58
N THR A 114 -13.66 -16.49 4.73
CA THR A 114 -14.35 -16.92 3.51
C THR A 114 -13.96 -16.07 2.31
N MET A 115 -13.41 -16.71 1.28
CA MET A 115 -13.22 -16.11 -0.04
C MET A 115 -14.41 -16.43 -0.94
N LYS A 116 -15.07 -15.40 -1.47
CA LYS A 116 -16.08 -15.53 -2.53
C LYS A 116 -15.49 -15.02 -3.84
N VAL A 117 -15.43 -15.87 -4.86
CA VAL A 117 -14.90 -15.56 -6.20
C VAL A 117 -16.06 -15.45 -7.19
N TYR A 118 -16.17 -14.31 -7.87
CA TYR A 118 -17.20 -13.99 -8.85
C TYR A 118 -16.59 -13.83 -10.23
N ASP A 119 -17.30 -14.24 -11.28
CA ASP A 119 -16.93 -13.88 -12.65
C ASP A 119 -17.28 -12.41 -12.95
N LEU A 120 -16.91 -11.93 -14.14
CA LEU A 120 -17.16 -10.55 -14.57
C LEU A 120 -18.67 -10.22 -14.74
N SER A 121 -19.54 -11.23 -14.82
CA SER A 121 -21.00 -11.03 -14.82
C SER A 121 -21.59 -10.88 -13.42
N GLY A 122 -20.74 -11.01 -12.38
CA GLY A 122 -21.15 -11.00 -10.97
C GLY A 122 -21.74 -12.33 -10.51
N LYS A 123 -21.62 -13.40 -11.29
CA LYS A 123 -22.04 -14.73 -10.86
C LYS A 123 -20.98 -15.34 -9.95
N LEU A 124 -21.41 -15.86 -8.80
CA LEU A 124 -20.53 -16.57 -7.87
C LEU A 124 -20.00 -17.86 -8.53
N LYS A 125 -18.67 -17.94 -8.71
CA LYS A 125 -17.99 -19.14 -9.19
C LYS A 125 -17.71 -20.09 -8.03
N PHE A 126 -16.99 -19.59 -7.02
CA PHE A 126 -16.47 -20.42 -5.93
C PHE A 126 -16.59 -19.71 -4.58
N THR A 127 -16.81 -20.53 -3.55
CA THR A 127 -16.67 -20.15 -2.15
C THR A 127 -15.64 -21.07 -1.52
N TYR A 128 -14.63 -20.47 -0.89
CA TYR A 128 -13.63 -21.15 -0.10
C TYR A 128 -13.74 -20.65 1.33
N SER A 129 -13.76 -21.57 2.30
CA SER A 129 -13.86 -21.21 3.71
C SER A 129 -12.84 -21.98 4.52
N ARG A 130 -12.30 -21.33 5.55
CA ARG A 130 -11.45 -21.96 6.55
C ARG A 130 -11.73 -21.39 7.93
N GLU A 131 -11.58 -22.24 8.92
CA GLU A 131 -11.63 -21.83 10.32
C GLU A 131 -10.25 -21.30 10.76
N TYR A 132 -10.26 -20.41 11.75
CA TYR A 132 -9.08 -19.99 12.49
C TYR A 132 -9.33 -20.12 13.99
N ASP A 133 -8.27 -20.17 14.78
CA ASP A 133 -8.40 -20.24 16.25
C ASP A 133 -8.43 -18.83 16.87
N ARG A 134 -8.97 -18.74 18.10
CA ARG A 134 -9.08 -17.48 18.84
C ARG A 134 -7.73 -16.78 19.07
N LYS A 135 -6.63 -17.52 19.08
CA LYS A 135 -5.30 -16.92 19.26
C LYS A 135 -4.82 -16.25 17.98
N THR A 136 -5.12 -16.85 16.84
CA THR A 136 -4.90 -16.29 15.51
C THR A 136 -5.83 -15.11 15.30
N GLU A 137 -7.09 -15.18 15.75
CA GLU A 137 -8.01 -14.03 15.77
C GLU A 137 -7.41 -12.82 16.49
N ALA A 138 -6.92 -13.01 17.71
CA ALA A 138 -6.30 -11.93 18.48
C ALA A 138 -5.04 -11.37 17.80
N LEU A 139 -4.29 -12.22 17.08
CA LEU A 139 -3.13 -11.80 16.30
C LEU A 139 -3.56 -11.00 15.06
N MET A 140 -4.56 -11.47 14.32
CA MET A 140 -5.12 -10.76 13.17
C MET A 140 -5.68 -9.40 13.59
N ALA A 141 -6.46 -9.32 14.67
CA ALA A 141 -6.96 -8.07 15.22
C ALA A 141 -5.81 -7.10 15.61
N GLN A 142 -4.70 -7.62 16.12
CA GLN A 142 -3.51 -6.80 16.37
C GLN A 142 -2.89 -6.27 15.08
N TYR A 143 -2.78 -7.09 14.04
CA TYR A 143 -2.24 -6.64 12.75
C TYR A 143 -3.18 -5.64 12.07
N GLU A 144 -4.48 -5.88 12.09
CA GLU A 144 -5.47 -4.97 11.52
C GLU A 144 -5.59 -3.62 12.21
N THR A 145 -5.34 -3.55 13.52
CA THR A 145 -5.28 -2.25 14.23
C THR A 145 -4.02 -1.48 13.88
N MET A 146 -2.99 -2.16 13.37
CA MET A 146 -1.89 -1.49 12.71
C MET A 146 -2.36 -1.05 11.33
N HIS A 147 -2.78 -1.93 10.43
CA HIS A 147 -3.04 -1.60 9.04
C HIS A 147 -4.10 -0.51 8.77
N THR A 148 -3.68 0.73 8.46
CA THR A 148 -4.58 1.81 7.97
C THR A 148 -4.32 2.24 6.53
N ASP A 149 -3.30 1.69 5.88
CA ASP A 149 -3.04 1.93 4.45
C ASP A 149 -4.21 1.38 3.63
N GLU A 150 -4.81 2.25 2.83
CA GLU A 150 -6.16 2.06 2.33
C GLU A 150 -6.18 2.32 0.81
N GLY A 151 -5.31 1.64 0.07
CA GLY A 151 -5.25 1.74 -1.40
C GLY A 151 -4.52 0.60 -2.12
N THR A 152 -3.80 -0.25 -1.39
CA THR A 152 -3.15 -1.46 -1.91
C THR A 152 -3.57 -2.67 -1.11
N ASN A 153 -3.71 -3.80 -1.77
CA ASN A 153 -4.03 -5.05 -1.09
C ASN A 153 -2.96 -5.39 -0.04
N GLN A 154 -3.39 -5.74 1.16
CA GLN A 154 -2.51 -6.02 2.30
C GLN A 154 -2.45 -7.50 2.63
N ASN A 155 -3.56 -8.19 2.43
CA ASN A 155 -3.65 -9.59 2.82
C ASN A 155 -4.02 -10.52 1.68
N VAL A 156 -4.60 -10.03 0.56
CA VAL A 156 -5.01 -10.87 -0.58
C VAL A 156 -4.47 -10.28 -1.88
N TYR A 157 -3.65 -11.02 -2.61
CA TYR A 157 -2.97 -10.56 -3.81
C TYR A 157 -3.42 -11.39 -5.01
N ASP A 158 -3.57 -10.76 -6.17
CA ASP A 158 -3.91 -11.49 -7.39
C ASP A 158 -2.70 -12.27 -7.92
N ILE A 159 -2.99 -13.40 -8.56
CA ILE A 159 -2.04 -14.14 -9.37
C ILE A 159 -2.61 -14.13 -10.78
N SER A 160 -2.33 -13.05 -11.53
CA SER A 160 -2.54 -12.85 -12.98
C SER A 160 -3.33 -13.99 -13.66
N GLY A 161 -4.66 -13.86 -13.68
CA GLY A 161 -5.60 -14.78 -14.33
C GLY A 161 -5.83 -16.15 -13.68
N LYS A 162 -4.95 -16.64 -12.79
CA LYS A 162 -4.96 -18.00 -12.23
C LYS A 162 -5.71 -18.12 -10.90
N GLY A 163 -5.65 -17.08 -10.09
CA GLY A 163 -6.25 -17.09 -8.76
C GLY A 163 -5.79 -15.95 -7.87
N TYR A 164 -5.76 -16.21 -6.57
CA TYR A 164 -5.45 -15.27 -5.51
C TYR A 164 -4.62 -15.96 -4.44
N VAL A 165 -3.77 -15.21 -3.77
CA VAL A 165 -3.04 -15.66 -2.58
C VAL A 165 -3.40 -14.78 -1.40
N SER A 166 -3.63 -15.35 -0.22
CA SER A 166 -3.68 -14.60 1.02
C SER A 166 -2.47 -14.89 1.88
N VAL A 167 -1.86 -13.86 2.45
CA VAL A 167 -0.74 -13.98 3.40
C VAL A 167 -1.22 -13.47 4.76
N MET A 168 -1.30 -14.36 5.75
CA MET A 168 -1.86 -14.04 7.06
C MET A 168 -0.91 -14.40 8.20
N PRO A 169 -0.87 -13.62 9.28
CA PRO A 169 -0.16 -14.02 10.48
C PRO A 169 -0.90 -15.20 11.13
N LEU A 170 -0.14 -16.19 11.60
CA LEU A 170 -0.66 -17.40 12.22
C LEU A 170 -0.07 -17.58 13.62
N ARG A 171 -0.93 -17.92 14.59
CA ARG A 171 -0.45 -18.36 15.90
C ARG A 171 -0.29 -19.88 15.92
N ASP A 172 0.95 -20.35 16.04
CA ASP A 172 1.22 -21.76 16.25
C ASP A 172 1.68 -22.02 17.69
N GLY A 173 0.75 -22.44 18.54
CA GLY A 173 0.97 -22.65 19.97
C GLY A 173 1.45 -21.37 20.67
N ARG A 174 2.75 -21.32 20.98
CA ARG A 174 3.41 -20.15 21.57
C ARG A 174 4.11 -19.29 20.51
N ASN A 175 4.40 -19.81 19.32
CA ASN A 175 5.15 -19.12 18.29
C ASN A 175 4.23 -18.23 17.44
N VAL A 176 4.85 -17.27 16.75
CA VAL A 176 4.19 -16.51 15.68
C VAL A 176 4.81 -16.98 14.38
N THR A 177 3.98 -17.32 13.41
CA THR A 177 4.40 -17.66 12.06
C THR A 177 3.44 -17.00 11.06
N TYR A 178 3.47 -17.43 9.82
CA TYR A 178 2.55 -16.98 8.78
C TYR A 178 1.97 -18.18 8.04
N GLU A 179 0.88 -17.93 7.34
CA GLU A 179 0.19 -18.88 6.50
C GLU A 179 -0.07 -18.24 5.14
N VAL A 180 0.14 -19.00 4.08
CA VAL A 180 -0.19 -18.59 2.72
C VAL A 180 -1.27 -19.50 2.19
N ASP A 181 -2.42 -18.94 1.84
CA ASP A 181 -3.50 -19.69 1.20
C ASP A 181 -3.61 -19.28 -0.27
N TYR A 182 -3.62 -20.23 -1.19
CA TYR A 182 -3.93 -20.00 -2.59
C TYR A 182 -5.34 -20.47 -2.92
N PHE A 183 -6.03 -19.67 -3.72
CA PHE A 183 -7.40 -19.89 -4.15
C PHE A 183 -7.48 -19.72 -5.66
N SER A 184 -7.77 -20.80 -6.38
CA SER A 184 -7.88 -20.73 -7.84
C SER A 184 -9.16 -20.01 -8.26
N SER A 185 -9.06 -19.21 -9.33
CA SER A 185 -10.22 -18.59 -9.99
C SER A 185 -10.83 -19.47 -11.08
N ASP A 186 -10.14 -20.52 -11.52
CA ASP A 186 -10.51 -21.30 -12.71
C ASP A 186 -11.14 -22.64 -12.37
N ALA A 187 -10.67 -23.27 -11.30
CA ALA A 187 -11.22 -24.49 -10.76
C ALA A 187 -11.40 -24.36 -9.26
N LYS A 188 -12.32 -25.13 -8.66
CA LYS A 188 -12.49 -25.18 -7.21
C LYS A 188 -11.32 -25.92 -6.54
N LYS A 189 -10.16 -25.27 -6.49
CA LYS A 189 -8.90 -25.78 -5.95
C LYS A 189 -8.27 -24.74 -5.04
N GLN A 190 -7.82 -25.20 -3.88
CA GLN A 190 -7.07 -24.39 -2.93
C GLN A 190 -5.89 -25.19 -2.37
N TRP A 191 -4.89 -24.49 -1.88
CA TRP A 191 -3.83 -25.08 -1.07
C TRP A 191 -3.32 -24.09 -0.05
N THR A 192 -2.72 -24.61 1.01
CA THR A 192 -2.15 -23.80 2.08
C THR A 192 -0.68 -24.17 2.24
N PHE A 193 0.18 -23.17 2.33
CA PHE A 193 1.57 -23.31 2.72
C PHE A 193 1.74 -22.79 4.15
N LYS A 194 2.32 -23.64 5.00
CA LYS A 194 2.81 -23.28 6.32
C LYS A 194 4.31 -23.56 6.34
N PRO A 195 5.14 -22.61 6.77
CA PRO A 195 6.57 -22.86 6.88
C PRO A 195 6.80 -24.01 7.88
N LEU A 196 7.69 -24.93 7.51
CA LEU A 196 7.99 -26.16 8.28
C LEU A 196 9.06 -25.96 9.37
N ASN A 197 9.56 -24.74 9.57
CA ASN A 197 10.72 -24.49 10.41
C ASN A 197 10.32 -24.24 11.89
N ASP A 198 10.49 -25.26 12.73
CA ASP A 198 10.15 -25.23 14.17
C ASP A 198 11.15 -24.44 15.04
N ASP A 199 12.31 -24.10 14.49
CA ASP A 199 13.37 -23.40 15.23
C ASP A 199 13.02 -21.93 15.46
N ASP A 200 12.26 -21.32 14.56
CA ASP A 200 11.82 -19.94 14.68
C ASP A 200 10.72 -19.80 15.74
N LYS A 201 10.91 -18.87 16.66
CA LYS A 201 9.87 -18.50 17.64
C LYS A 201 9.00 -17.34 17.14
N TYR A 202 9.45 -16.68 16.08
CA TYR A 202 8.74 -15.63 15.38
C TYR A 202 9.15 -15.63 13.90
N ALA A 203 8.18 -15.73 13.01
CA ALA A 203 8.31 -15.47 11.59
C ALA A 203 7.10 -14.64 11.14
N ALA A 204 7.35 -13.50 10.49
CA ALA A 204 6.31 -12.68 9.87
C ALA A 204 6.63 -12.54 8.39
N ALA A 205 5.65 -12.81 7.54
CA ALA A 205 5.78 -12.68 6.10
C ALA A 205 5.06 -11.44 5.58
N GLU A 206 5.69 -10.80 4.60
CA GLU A 206 5.12 -9.71 3.81
C GLU A 206 5.22 -10.09 2.33
N TYR A 207 4.17 -9.85 1.57
CA TYR A 207 4.18 -10.05 0.12
C TYR A 207 5.06 -9.00 -0.55
N LEU A 208 6.00 -9.43 -1.39
CA LEU A 208 6.84 -8.53 -2.18
C LEU A 208 6.43 -8.46 -3.65
N GLY A 209 5.82 -9.52 -4.17
CA GLY A 209 5.46 -9.65 -5.57
C GLY A 209 5.19 -11.10 -5.98
N SER A 210 4.75 -11.28 -7.21
CA SER A 210 4.59 -12.59 -7.85
C SER A 210 4.95 -12.53 -9.33
N THR A 211 5.25 -13.70 -9.88
CA THR A 211 5.23 -13.97 -11.32
C THR A 211 4.09 -14.94 -11.62
N ASP A 212 3.99 -15.40 -12.86
CA ASP A 212 3.06 -16.47 -13.23
C ASP A 212 3.21 -17.73 -12.37
N ASN A 213 4.42 -18.03 -11.90
CA ASN A 213 4.73 -19.31 -11.24
C ASN A 213 5.24 -19.16 -9.81
N LEU A 214 5.72 -17.97 -9.41
CA LEU A 214 6.32 -17.76 -8.10
C LEU A 214 5.57 -16.72 -7.30
N LEU A 215 5.36 -17.01 -6.02
CA LEU A 215 5.04 -16.04 -4.99
C LEU A 215 6.33 -15.67 -4.25
N ILE A 216 6.62 -14.38 -4.10
CA ILE A 216 7.83 -13.88 -3.43
C ILE A 216 7.44 -13.12 -2.16
N LEU A 217 8.03 -13.53 -1.04
CA LEU A 217 7.78 -12.97 0.28
C LEU A 217 9.08 -12.46 0.92
N GLN A 218 8.98 -11.38 1.68
CA GLN A 218 9.94 -11.08 2.73
C GLN A 218 9.52 -11.83 3.98
N VAL A 219 10.45 -12.52 4.64
CA VAL A 219 10.17 -13.18 5.92
C VAL A 219 11.15 -12.67 6.97
N ILE A 220 10.64 -11.98 7.99
CA ILE A 220 11.43 -11.55 9.14
C ILE A 220 11.39 -12.63 10.21
N ARG A 221 12.55 -13.19 10.56
CA ARG A 221 12.69 -14.31 11.50
C ARG A 221 13.41 -13.95 12.79
N LYS A 222 13.02 -14.62 13.89
CA LYS A 222 13.75 -14.65 15.16
C LYS A 222 13.79 -16.06 15.74
N SER A 223 15.00 -16.53 16.02
CA SER A 223 15.25 -17.79 16.73
C SER A 223 14.85 -17.77 18.21
N LYS A 224 14.69 -16.58 18.83
CA LYS A 224 14.18 -16.43 20.20
C LYS A 224 13.21 -15.25 20.27
N LYS A 225 12.09 -15.40 21.01
CA LYS A 225 11.05 -14.37 21.12
C LYS A 225 11.55 -13.00 21.57
N MET A 226 12.46 -12.99 22.56
CA MET A 226 13.05 -11.78 23.14
C MET A 226 14.33 -11.33 22.40
N SER A 227 14.72 -12.01 21.32
CA SER A 227 15.90 -11.60 20.54
C SER A 227 15.65 -10.28 19.83
N ASN A 228 16.64 -9.41 19.89
CA ASN A 228 16.73 -8.22 19.04
C ASN A 228 17.39 -8.51 17.69
N LYS A 229 17.94 -9.72 17.48
CA LYS A 229 18.45 -10.16 16.18
C LYS A 229 17.25 -10.66 15.36
N MET A 230 16.89 -9.87 14.37
CA MET A 230 15.98 -10.23 13.28
C MET A 230 16.82 -10.49 12.04
N VAL A 231 16.45 -11.51 11.27
CA VAL A 231 17.06 -11.80 9.97
C VAL A 231 15.97 -11.70 8.93
N ALA A 232 16.24 -10.95 7.86
CA ALA A 232 15.35 -10.89 6.71
C ALA A 232 15.71 -12.01 5.74
N HIS A 233 14.70 -12.74 5.30
CA HIS A 233 14.79 -13.74 4.27
C HIS A 233 13.93 -13.33 3.09
N MET A 234 14.35 -13.72 1.89
CA MET A 234 13.51 -13.69 0.71
C MET A 234 13.10 -15.13 0.39
N VAL A 235 11.81 -15.41 0.47
CA VAL A 235 11.25 -16.75 0.29
C VAL A 235 10.42 -16.77 -0.98
N ALA A 236 10.69 -17.74 -1.85
CA ALA A 236 9.87 -18.00 -3.02
C ALA A 236 9.10 -19.31 -2.88
N ILE A 237 7.82 -19.28 -3.23
CA ILE A 237 6.94 -20.45 -3.26
C ILE A 237 6.46 -20.64 -4.69
N ASP A 238 6.63 -21.85 -5.21
CA ASP A 238 6.09 -22.23 -6.52
C ASP A 238 4.58 -22.47 -6.39
N LEU A 239 3.80 -21.72 -7.16
CA LEU A 239 2.34 -21.72 -7.11
C LEU A 239 1.72 -23.01 -7.68
N THR A 240 2.48 -23.76 -8.48
CA THR A 240 2.06 -25.02 -9.10
C THR A 240 2.43 -26.23 -8.23
N THR A 241 3.69 -26.32 -7.81
CA THR A 241 4.19 -27.44 -7.00
C THR A 241 3.90 -27.26 -5.51
N LYS A 242 3.56 -26.03 -5.08
CA LYS A 242 3.19 -25.65 -3.70
C LYS A 242 4.37 -25.72 -2.73
N LYS A 243 5.59 -25.80 -3.26
CA LYS A 243 6.81 -25.97 -2.47
C LYS A 243 7.63 -24.69 -2.48
N GLN A 244 8.35 -24.48 -1.39
CA GLN A 244 9.40 -23.47 -1.33
C GLN A 244 10.46 -23.79 -2.41
N VAL A 245 10.77 -22.81 -3.24
CA VAL A 245 11.83 -22.90 -4.27
C VAL A 245 13.16 -22.48 -3.68
N PHE A 246 13.18 -21.33 -3.00
CA PHE A 246 14.34 -20.83 -2.29
C PHE A 246 13.94 -20.06 -1.04
N ASP A 247 14.91 -19.92 -0.15
CA ASP A 247 14.84 -19.16 1.09
C ASP A 247 16.23 -18.56 1.32
N LEU A 248 16.41 -17.34 0.83
CA LEU A 248 17.70 -16.68 0.80
C LEU A 248 17.80 -15.77 2.02
N GLU A 249 18.76 -16.06 2.89
CA GLU A 249 19.13 -15.11 3.93
C GLU A 249 19.76 -13.88 3.29
N ALA A 250 19.30 -12.71 3.71
CA ALA A 250 19.86 -11.45 3.28
C ALA A 250 21.37 -11.38 3.57
N GLY A 251 22.21 -11.38 2.54
CA GLY A 251 23.66 -11.21 2.68
C GLY A 251 24.44 -12.45 3.11
N GLU A 252 23.90 -13.66 2.91
CA GLU A 252 24.60 -14.92 3.20
C GLU A 252 25.99 -14.95 2.52
N ASP A 253 26.01 -14.71 1.21
CA ASP A 253 27.21 -14.73 0.35
C ASP A 253 27.78 -13.34 0.02
N ASP A 254 27.51 -12.34 0.87
CA ASP A 254 27.98 -10.97 0.64
C ASP A 254 28.48 -10.33 1.95
N GLU A 255 29.30 -9.30 1.82
CA GLU A 255 29.66 -8.39 2.90
C GLU A 255 28.52 -7.41 3.23
N GLN A 256 27.46 -7.39 2.41
CA GLN A 256 26.28 -6.55 2.59
C GLN A 256 25.00 -7.39 2.73
N MET A 257 24.11 -6.96 3.63
CA MET A 257 22.82 -7.57 3.92
C MET A 257 21.69 -6.71 3.35
N LEU A 258 20.89 -7.26 2.44
CA LEU A 258 19.74 -6.60 1.82
C LEU A 258 18.44 -6.83 2.62
N PHE A 259 17.76 -5.77 3.01
CA PHE A 259 16.37 -5.85 3.49
C PHE A 259 15.43 -5.52 2.32
N PRO A 260 14.88 -6.54 1.62
CA PRO A 260 14.06 -6.30 0.44
C PRO A 260 12.77 -5.60 0.84
N THR A 261 12.31 -4.68 0.00
CA THR A 261 11.08 -3.89 0.19
C THR A 261 10.12 -4.02 -0.99
N THR A 262 10.64 -4.37 -2.17
CA THR A 262 9.83 -4.50 -3.38
C THR A 262 10.51 -5.44 -4.36
N VAL A 263 9.69 -6.20 -5.10
CA VAL A 263 10.12 -7.09 -6.18
C VAL A 263 9.32 -6.78 -7.43
N LYS A 264 9.98 -6.81 -8.60
CA LYS A 264 9.33 -6.70 -9.90
C LYS A 264 9.99 -7.66 -10.89
N GLN A 265 9.21 -8.33 -11.73
CA GLN A 265 9.76 -9.07 -12.86
C GLN A 265 10.34 -8.09 -13.89
N ILE A 266 11.54 -8.39 -14.40
CA ILE A 266 12.16 -7.60 -15.47
C ILE A 266 11.33 -7.78 -16.73
N GLU A 267 10.94 -6.68 -17.36
CA GLU A 267 10.19 -6.71 -18.60
C GLU A 267 10.92 -7.53 -19.69
N GLY A 268 10.22 -8.52 -20.26
CA GLY A 268 10.78 -9.43 -21.27
C GLY A 268 11.74 -10.50 -20.73
N SER A 269 11.83 -10.70 -19.41
CA SER A 269 12.73 -11.66 -18.77
C SER A 269 12.03 -12.41 -17.62
N GLU A 270 12.47 -13.62 -17.30
CA GLU A 270 12.01 -14.36 -16.12
C GLU A 270 12.67 -13.89 -14.82
N ASN A 271 13.80 -13.19 -14.93
CA ASN A 271 14.53 -12.64 -13.80
C ASN A 271 13.74 -11.54 -13.07
N LEU A 272 14.04 -11.39 -11.78
CA LEU A 272 13.41 -10.43 -10.89
C LEU A 272 14.40 -9.33 -10.52
N LEU A 273 13.90 -8.11 -10.39
CA LEU A 273 14.55 -7.02 -9.67
C LEU A 273 14.03 -6.98 -8.25
N VAL A 274 14.96 -6.94 -7.30
CA VAL A 274 14.70 -6.80 -5.87
C VAL A 274 15.37 -5.52 -5.41
N MET A 275 14.60 -4.64 -4.78
CA MET A 275 15.15 -3.42 -4.19
C MET A 275 14.88 -3.36 -2.70
N GLY A 276 15.85 -2.82 -1.97
CA GLY A 276 15.75 -2.63 -0.54
C GLY A 276 16.88 -1.79 0.03
N THR A 277 16.79 -1.52 1.33
CA THR A 277 17.89 -0.91 2.07
C THR A 277 18.95 -1.98 2.36
N TYR A 278 20.23 -1.61 2.35
CA TYR A 278 21.31 -2.53 2.71
C TYR A 278 22.13 -2.07 3.93
N TYR A 279 22.76 -3.04 4.58
CA TYR A 279 23.57 -2.91 5.79
C TYR A 279 24.88 -3.68 5.63
N ASN A 280 25.91 -3.39 6.43
CA ASN A 280 27.09 -4.25 6.45
C ASN A 280 26.76 -5.59 7.10
N LYS A 281 27.51 -6.64 6.74
CA LYS A 281 27.40 -7.95 7.38
C LYS A 281 27.66 -7.81 8.89
N GLY A 282 26.74 -8.36 9.69
CA GLY A 282 26.81 -8.28 11.15
C GLY A 282 26.16 -7.03 11.78
N ASP A 283 25.80 -6.03 10.98
CA ASP A 283 24.97 -4.91 11.45
C ASP A 283 23.62 -5.45 11.94
N LYS A 284 23.13 -4.89 13.05
CA LYS A 284 21.79 -5.14 13.57
C LYS A 284 20.84 -4.20 12.85
N ALA A 285 20.17 -4.64 11.79
CA ALA A 285 19.25 -3.82 10.99
C ALA A 285 18.21 -3.04 11.82
N MET A 286 17.83 -3.59 12.98
CA MET A 286 16.95 -2.97 13.96
C MET A 286 17.62 -1.95 14.89
N LYS A 287 18.87 -1.53 14.67
CA LYS A 287 19.59 -0.57 15.52
C LYS A 287 20.55 0.28 14.71
N ASP A 288 21.30 -0.37 13.82
CA ASP A 288 22.35 0.23 13.05
C ASP A 288 21.77 0.97 11.83
N PRO A 289 22.44 2.04 11.36
CA PRO A 289 21.96 2.78 10.20
C PRO A 289 22.13 1.98 8.91
N THR A 290 21.18 2.13 7.98
CA THR A 290 21.32 1.65 6.61
C THR A 290 22.50 2.35 5.93
N ARG A 291 23.14 1.66 4.98
CA ARG A 291 24.24 2.21 4.17
C ARG A 291 23.77 2.85 2.87
N GLY A 292 22.61 2.45 2.37
CA GLY A 292 22.07 2.95 1.11
C GLY A 292 20.91 2.10 0.61
N LEU A 293 20.64 2.21 -0.69
CA LEU A 293 19.72 1.33 -1.42
C LEU A 293 20.50 0.38 -2.31
N ALA A 294 20.05 -0.86 -2.38
CA ALA A 294 20.61 -1.87 -3.24
C ALA A 294 19.54 -2.43 -4.19
N VAL A 295 19.98 -2.75 -5.41
CA VAL A 295 19.18 -3.39 -6.45
C VAL A 295 19.84 -4.69 -6.82
N TYR A 296 19.16 -5.80 -6.56
CA TYR A 296 19.62 -7.13 -6.94
C TYR A 296 18.83 -7.60 -8.15
N GLN A 297 19.52 -8.24 -9.08
CA GLN A 297 18.90 -9.05 -10.11
C GLN A 297 19.03 -10.51 -9.72
N ILE A 298 17.92 -11.21 -9.62
CA ILE A 298 17.89 -12.63 -9.25
C ILE A 298 17.18 -13.44 -10.32
N ASP A 299 17.60 -14.69 -10.51
CA ASP A 299 16.87 -15.63 -11.35
C ASP A 299 15.69 -16.27 -10.57
N PRO A 300 14.76 -16.97 -11.26
CA PRO A 300 13.65 -17.67 -10.61
C PRO A 300 14.04 -18.76 -9.60
N LYS A 301 15.30 -19.20 -9.59
CA LYS A 301 15.82 -20.21 -8.66
C LYS A 301 16.46 -19.60 -7.43
N GLY A 302 16.57 -18.26 -7.37
CA GLY A 302 17.18 -17.53 -6.27
C GLY A 302 18.68 -17.28 -6.45
N ASN A 303 19.26 -17.56 -7.62
CA ASN A 303 20.65 -17.20 -7.87
C ASN A 303 20.75 -15.69 -8.10
N ILE A 304 21.67 -15.04 -7.38
CA ILE A 304 21.93 -13.61 -7.55
C ILE A 304 22.81 -13.40 -8.78
N LEU A 305 22.27 -12.78 -9.81
CA LEU A 305 22.94 -12.50 -11.08
C LEU A 305 23.74 -11.21 -11.03
N ASN A 306 23.23 -10.20 -10.34
CA ASN A 306 23.90 -8.90 -10.19
C ASN A 306 23.49 -8.22 -8.87
N ARG A 307 24.40 -7.40 -8.32
CA ARG A 307 24.16 -6.54 -7.16
C ARG A 307 24.65 -5.14 -7.44
N THR A 308 23.78 -4.16 -7.27
CA THR A 308 24.15 -2.75 -7.41
C THR A 308 23.86 -2.01 -6.12
N TYR A 309 24.88 -1.37 -5.56
CA TYR A 309 24.79 -0.59 -4.32
C TYR A 309 24.82 0.90 -4.64
N ASN A 310 23.95 1.67 -3.98
CA ASN A 310 23.92 3.12 -4.03
C ASN A 310 24.01 3.65 -2.60
N SER A 311 25.17 4.13 -2.20
CA SER A 311 25.43 4.52 -0.81
C SER A 311 24.83 5.88 -0.47
N TRP A 312 24.35 6.03 0.76
CA TRP A 312 23.89 7.34 1.24
C TRP A 312 25.02 8.36 1.28
N ALA A 313 26.22 7.94 1.70
CA ALA A 313 27.35 8.82 1.95
C ALA A 313 28.10 9.27 0.68
N GLU A 314 28.04 8.50 -0.40
CA GLU A 314 28.81 8.79 -1.62
C GLU A 314 27.90 9.01 -2.82
N ASP A 315 26.95 8.11 -3.07
CA ASP A 315 26.13 8.16 -4.28
C ASP A 315 24.98 9.16 -4.14
N PHE A 316 24.18 9.03 -3.09
CA PHE A 316 23.07 9.95 -2.83
C PHE A 316 23.53 11.32 -2.33
N ALA A 317 24.69 11.42 -1.69
CA ALA A 317 25.25 12.70 -1.21
C ALA A 317 25.50 13.71 -2.34
N LYS A 318 25.55 13.25 -3.60
CA LYS A 318 25.63 14.11 -4.80
C LYS A 318 24.34 14.87 -5.08
N TYR A 319 23.21 14.39 -4.56
CA TYR A 319 21.86 14.87 -4.90
C TYR A 319 21.04 15.27 -3.68
N LEU A 320 21.33 14.68 -2.52
CA LEU A 320 20.62 14.91 -1.25
C LEU A 320 21.63 15.26 -0.16
N PRO A 321 21.25 16.10 0.83
CA PRO A 321 22.10 16.42 1.97
C PRO A 321 22.08 15.26 2.98
N THR A 322 22.68 14.13 2.61
CA THR A 322 22.76 12.91 3.43
C THR A 322 24.00 12.92 4.33
N ASN A 323 23.92 12.19 5.44
CA ASN A 323 25.09 11.86 6.25
C ASN A 323 25.37 10.35 6.26
N SER A 324 26.50 9.96 6.86
CA SER A 324 26.96 8.57 6.94
C SER A 324 26.05 7.63 7.75
N LYS A 325 25.05 8.16 8.45
CA LYS A 325 24.02 7.38 9.16
C LYS A 325 22.74 7.18 8.32
N GLY A 326 22.76 7.55 7.04
CA GLY A 326 21.61 7.43 6.14
C GLY A 326 20.48 8.41 6.46
N LYS A 327 20.78 9.49 7.18
CA LYS A 327 19.82 10.55 7.46
C LYS A 327 20.03 11.70 6.48
N ILE A 328 18.96 12.16 5.86
CA ILE A 328 18.88 13.36 5.03
C ILE A 328 18.53 14.55 5.94
N ASP A 329 19.24 15.65 5.79
CA ASP A 329 19.00 16.86 6.57
C ASP A 329 17.57 17.37 6.40
N ASN A 330 16.96 17.76 7.51
CA ASN A 330 15.55 18.17 7.64
C ASN A 330 14.48 17.11 7.28
N ILE A 331 14.81 16.09 6.47
CA ILE A 331 13.89 15.02 6.09
C ILE A 331 13.89 13.90 7.13
N GLY A 332 15.07 13.44 7.56
CA GLY A 332 15.20 12.26 8.41
C GLY A 332 15.64 11.03 7.64
N TYR A 333 15.08 9.87 7.97
CA TYR A 333 15.29 8.61 7.28
C TYR A 333 14.25 8.43 6.19
N LEU A 334 14.52 7.61 5.19
CA LEU A 334 13.57 7.33 4.11
C LEU A 334 12.93 5.96 4.28
N TYR A 335 11.61 5.93 4.12
CA TYR A 335 10.86 4.73 3.83
C TYR A 335 10.59 4.64 2.32
N ILE A 336 10.71 3.44 1.73
CA ILE A 336 10.52 3.23 0.28
C ILE A 336 9.11 2.71 0.03
N HIS A 337 8.31 3.44 -0.73
CA HIS A 337 6.93 3.10 -1.04
C HIS A 337 6.77 2.34 -2.35
N LYS A 338 7.48 2.75 -3.40
CA LYS A 338 7.24 2.23 -4.75
C LYS A 338 8.50 2.24 -5.60
N MET A 339 8.63 1.21 -6.44
CA MET A 339 9.60 1.13 -7.52
C MET A 339 8.87 1.02 -8.86
N LEU A 340 9.26 1.86 -9.82
CA LEU A 340 8.66 1.96 -11.15
C LEU A 340 9.77 1.80 -12.19
N GLN A 341 9.58 0.89 -13.14
CA GLN A 341 10.47 0.77 -14.30
C GLN A 341 9.77 1.43 -15.48
N ALA A 342 10.43 2.43 -16.04
CA ALA A 342 9.98 3.19 -17.21
C ALA A 342 10.72 2.72 -18.47
N PRO A 343 10.28 3.14 -19.68
CA PRO A 343 10.91 2.74 -20.93
C PRO A 343 12.42 3.02 -20.96
N GLY A 344 13.18 2.16 -21.63
CA GLY A 344 14.63 2.27 -21.71
C GLY A 344 15.39 1.78 -20.47
N GLY A 345 14.70 1.12 -19.53
CA GLY A 345 15.32 0.54 -18.32
C GLY A 345 15.60 1.54 -17.22
N LYS A 346 15.09 2.78 -17.33
CA LYS A 346 15.16 3.79 -16.26
C LYS A 346 14.29 3.35 -15.08
N LEU A 347 14.80 3.53 -13.88
CA LEU A 347 14.08 3.20 -12.65
C LEU A 347 13.74 4.47 -11.87
N PHE A 348 12.54 4.53 -11.33
CA PHE A 348 12.11 5.57 -10.40
C PHE A 348 11.74 4.92 -9.07
N VAL A 349 12.14 5.56 -7.98
CA VAL A 349 11.82 5.11 -6.63
C VAL A 349 11.18 6.24 -5.86
N VAL A 350 10.06 5.94 -5.22
CA VAL A 350 9.29 6.84 -4.38
C VAL A 350 9.61 6.52 -2.92
N GLY A 351 10.11 7.50 -2.20
CA GLY A 351 10.30 7.41 -0.76
C GLY A 351 9.64 8.56 -0.01
N GLU A 352 9.46 8.37 1.30
CA GLU A 352 8.91 9.37 2.20
C GLU A 352 9.76 9.46 3.46
N GLY A 353 10.04 10.70 3.87
CA GLY A 353 10.87 10.98 5.02
C GLY A 353 10.16 10.75 6.35
N TYR A 354 10.90 10.31 7.36
CA TYR A 354 10.42 10.25 8.74
C TYR A 354 11.54 10.52 9.74
N LYS A 355 11.21 11.13 10.88
CA LYS A 355 12.17 11.39 11.95
C LYS A 355 11.50 11.50 13.32
N LYS A 356 12.29 11.26 14.35
CA LYS A 356 11.95 11.66 15.72
C LYS A 356 12.12 13.17 15.87
N GLN A 357 11.17 13.81 16.55
CA GLN A 357 11.19 15.22 16.88
C GLN A 357 10.80 15.40 18.36
N ALA A 358 11.35 16.41 19.03
CA ALA A 358 10.97 16.72 20.41
C ALA A 358 9.47 17.05 20.51
N SER A 359 8.80 16.48 21.52
CA SER A 359 7.40 16.75 21.83
C SER A 359 7.31 17.78 22.95
N ALA A 360 6.99 19.04 22.63
CA ALA A 360 6.86 20.10 23.64
C ALA A 360 5.80 19.77 24.71
N GLY A 361 4.66 19.20 24.28
CA GLY A 361 3.61 18.72 25.19
C GLY A 361 4.07 17.51 26.01
N GLY A 362 4.82 16.59 25.41
CA GLY A 362 5.42 15.45 26.10
C GLY A 362 6.38 15.90 27.20
N ILE A 363 7.32 16.80 26.87
CA ILE A 363 8.28 17.38 27.82
C ILE A 363 7.56 18.10 28.96
N ALA A 364 6.55 18.92 28.68
CA ALA A 364 5.78 19.63 29.70
C ALA A 364 5.03 18.66 30.65
N LEU A 365 4.40 17.62 30.10
CA LEU A 365 3.71 16.59 30.88
C LEU A 365 4.68 15.77 31.73
N THR A 366 5.85 15.39 31.19
CA THR A 366 6.90 14.69 31.96
C THR A 366 7.43 15.58 33.09
N ALA A 367 7.66 16.87 32.85
CA ALA A 367 8.11 17.81 33.87
C ALA A 367 7.06 18.00 34.98
N LEU A 368 5.78 18.11 34.62
CA LEU A 368 4.67 18.18 35.59
C LEU A 368 4.54 16.89 36.41
N ALA A 369 4.64 15.73 35.77
CA ALA A 369 4.59 14.43 36.47
C ALA A 369 5.76 14.25 37.44
N ALA A 370 6.97 14.72 37.05
CA ALA A 370 8.14 14.74 37.91
C ALA A 370 7.97 15.65 39.13
N ALA A 371 7.37 16.84 38.94
CA ALA A 371 7.07 17.77 40.04
C ALA A 371 5.98 17.24 40.99
N GLY A 372 5.05 16.40 40.50
CA GLY A 372 4.01 15.74 41.30
C GLY A 372 4.43 14.43 41.97
N GLY A 373 5.72 14.06 41.94
CA GLY A 373 6.22 12.81 42.55
C GLY A 373 5.89 11.52 41.77
N GLY A 374 5.30 11.64 40.58
CA GLY A 374 4.87 10.51 39.73
C GLY A 374 5.87 10.22 38.62
N TYR A 375 7.07 9.74 38.95
CA TYR A 375 8.02 9.28 37.93
C TYR A 375 7.67 7.84 37.50
N GLY A 376 7.32 7.62 36.23
CA GLY A 376 7.24 6.28 35.63
C GLY A 376 5.88 5.55 35.67
N GLY A 377 4.77 6.24 35.94
CA GLY A 377 3.44 5.64 35.83
C GLY A 377 3.01 5.31 34.39
N ARG A 378 2.10 4.34 34.23
CA ARG A 378 1.50 3.86 32.95
C ARG A 378 0.78 4.92 32.08
N GLY A 379 0.95 6.21 32.37
CA GLY A 379 0.39 7.36 31.64
C GLY A 379 1.41 8.46 31.31
N ALA A 380 2.73 8.19 31.42
CA ALA A 380 3.75 9.16 31.02
C ALA A 380 3.72 9.40 29.50
N ALA A 381 3.60 10.66 29.08
CA ALA A 381 3.71 11.05 27.68
C ALA A 381 5.17 10.91 27.20
N GLY A 382 5.37 10.39 25.99
CA GLY A 382 6.70 10.32 25.37
C GLY A 382 7.29 11.71 25.15
N VAL A 383 8.59 11.88 25.39
CA VAL A 383 9.28 13.18 25.21
C VAL A 383 9.65 13.43 23.75
N THR A 384 9.66 12.38 22.93
CA THR A 384 9.69 12.50 21.47
C THR A 384 8.34 12.19 20.86
N LYS A 385 8.14 12.69 19.65
CA LYS A 385 7.10 12.27 18.72
C LYS A 385 7.75 11.89 17.41
N VAL A 386 7.02 11.15 16.58
CA VAL A 386 7.46 10.80 15.23
C VAL A 386 6.69 11.65 14.26
N VAL A 387 7.42 12.26 13.33
CA VAL A 387 6.84 13.02 12.24
C VAL A 387 7.25 12.39 10.92
N VAL A 388 6.30 12.38 10.00
CA VAL A 388 6.52 12.08 8.60
C VAL A 388 6.73 13.40 7.87
N THR A 389 7.74 13.47 7.01
CA THR A 389 8.31 14.71 6.45
C THR A 389 8.13 14.74 4.94
N ASP A 390 9.13 15.00 4.11
CA ASP A 390 8.93 15.28 2.69
C ASP A 390 8.95 14.02 1.82
N MET A 391 8.31 14.10 0.65
CA MET A 391 8.41 13.06 -0.37
C MET A 391 9.77 13.16 -1.09
N VAL A 392 10.38 12.05 -1.44
CA VAL A 392 11.65 11.99 -2.18
C VAL A 392 11.49 11.10 -3.40
N MET A 393 11.75 11.67 -4.58
CA MET A 393 11.77 10.94 -5.84
C MET A 393 13.22 10.69 -6.25
N MET A 394 13.58 9.45 -6.49
CA MET A 394 14.92 9.05 -6.92
C MET A 394 14.88 8.42 -8.31
N GLU A 395 15.89 8.73 -9.12
CA GLU A 395 16.03 8.24 -10.49
C GLU A 395 17.31 7.41 -10.61
N PHE A 396 17.21 6.25 -11.27
CA PHE A 396 18.35 5.37 -11.54
C PHE A 396 18.45 5.07 -13.03
N ASP A 397 19.68 4.89 -13.48
CA ASP A 397 19.96 4.47 -14.85
C ASP A 397 19.69 2.98 -15.07
N LYS A 398 19.90 2.51 -16.31
CA LYS A 398 19.77 1.10 -16.71
C LYS A 398 20.73 0.13 -16.00
N ASN A 399 21.76 0.66 -15.34
CA ASN A 399 22.71 -0.09 -14.52
C ASN A 399 22.35 0.00 -13.04
N TYR A 400 21.16 0.54 -12.72
CA TYR A 400 20.64 0.71 -11.37
C TYR A 400 21.47 1.65 -10.48
N LYS A 401 22.21 2.58 -11.09
CA LYS A 401 22.95 3.63 -10.37
C LYS A 401 22.12 4.90 -10.29
N VAL A 402 22.11 5.55 -9.11
CA VAL A 402 21.37 6.79 -8.89
C VAL A 402 21.94 7.93 -9.74
N THR A 403 21.05 8.64 -10.42
CA THR A 403 21.37 9.75 -11.33
C THR A 403 20.70 11.06 -10.94
N ALA A 404 19.63 11.00 -10.14
CA ALA A 404 19.00 12.18 -9.56
C ALA A 404 18.21 11.79 -8.31
N ALA A 405 18.02 12.76 -7.41
CA ALA A 405 17.07 12.66 -6.32
C ALA A 405 16.52 14.05 -5.99
N ASN A 406 15.20 14.15 -5.85
CA ASN A 406 14.49 15.42 -5.68
C ASN A 406 13.58 15.35 -4.45
N ILE A 407 13.63 16.38 -3.62
CA ILE A 407 12.75 16.56 -2.44
C ILE A 407 11.50 17.33 -2.88
N TYR A 408 10.34 16.86 -2.44
CA TYR A 408 9.05 17.50 -2.66
C TYR A 408 8.42 17.82 -1.31
N ASP A 409 8.48 19.10 -0.96
CA ASP A 409 8.05 19.59 0.34
C ASP A 409 6.58 19.27 0.64
N LYS A 410 6.30 18.83 1.88
CA LYS A 410 4.96 18.74 2.45
C LYS A 410 4.93 19.17 3.91
N THR A 411 3.73 19.24 4.49
CA THR A 411 3.58 19.54 5.91
C THR A 411 4.08 18.38 6.75
N ASN A 412 4.90 18.65 7.76
CA ASN A 412 5.27 17.62 8.73
C ASN A 412 4.04 17.17 9.52
N ASN A 413 3.63 15.91 9.33
CA ASN A 413 2.49 15.33 10.02
C ASN A 413 2.96 14.44 11.18
N THR A 414 2.34 14.61 12.34
CA THR A 414 2.69 13.81 13.53
C THR A 414 2.00 12.46 13.41
N ALA A 415 2.80 11.41 13.30
CA ALA A 415 2.34 10.04 13.16
C ALA A 415 2.17 9.31 14.49
N GLU A 416 3.08 9.54 15.44
CA GLU A 416 3.07 8.86 16.74
C GLU A 416 3.49 9.83 17.85
N ALA A 417 2.78 9.80 18.97
CA ALA A 417 3.06 10.62 20.14
C ALA A 417 2.93 9.78 21.43
N SER A 418 3.65 8.66 21.51
CA SER A 418 3.70 7.80 22.70
C SER A 418 5.13 7.43 23.08
N ILE A 419 5.30 6.80 24.25
CA ILE A 419 6.60 6.27 24.71
C ILE A 419 7.25 5.33 23.69
N ILE A 420 6.46 4.72 22.80
CA ILE A 420 6.95 3.79 21.78
C ILE A 420 7.97 4.48 20.87
N SER A 421 7.78 5.77 20.56
CA SER A 421 8.73 6.53 19.75
C SER A 421 10.09 6.70 20.41
N ASP A 422 10.16 6.69 21.75
CA ASP A 422 11.42 6.83 22.48
C ASP A 422 12.27 5.55 22.39
N TYR A 423 11.64 4.37 22.34
CA TYR A 423 12.33 3.08 22.45
C TYR A 423 12.54 2.33 21.13
N LEU A 424 11.76 2.60 20.07
CA LEU A 424 11.95 1.95 18.77
C LEU A 424 13.16 2.50 18.01
N SER A 425 13.84 1.63 17.26
CA SER A 425 14.84 2.04 16.28
C SER A 425 14.21 2.61 15.02
N GLN A 426 15.02 3.15 14.11
CA GLN A 426 14.51 3.80 12.91
C GLN A 426 13.85 2.82 11.95
N HIS A 427 14.43 1.64 11.74
CA HIS A 427 13.81 0.61 10.90
C HIS A 427 12.53 0.06 11.55
N ALA A 428 12.56 -0.23 12.86
CA ALA A 428 11.37 -0.65 13.60
C ALA A 428 10.24 0.38 13.52
N LEU A 429 10.62 1.66 13.56
CA LEU A 429 9.69 2.76 13.46
C LEU A 429 9.12 2.88 12.05
N ALA A 430 9.93 2.74 11.00
CA ALA A 430 9.44 2.69 9.62
C ALA A 430 8.41 1.56 9.42
N VAL A 431 8.73 0.35 9.88
CA VAL A 431 7.81 -0.80 9.81
C VAL A 431 6.53 -0.50 10.59
N TYR A 432 6.64 0.09 11.79
CA TYR A 432 5.48 0.50 12.57
C TYR A 432 4.64 1.57 11.86
N LEU A 433 5.26 2.63 11.32
CA LEU A 433 4.57 3.71 10.60
C LEU A 433 3.86 3.19 9.34
N LYS A 434 4.49 2.27 8.61
CA LYS A 434 3.88 1.60 7.46
C LYS A 434 2.69 0.77 7.92
N ALA A 435 2.91 -0.04 8.96
CA ALA A 435 1.86 -0.85 9.53
C ALA A 435 0.69 0.04 9.95
N THR A 436 0.92 1.16 10.65
CA THR A 436 -0.11 2.11 11.10
C THR A 436 -0.71 3.00 10.00
N GLY A 437 -0.29 2.86 8.73
CA GLY A 437 -0.66 3.72 7.61
C GLY A 437 -0.44 5.21 7.90
N ALA A 438 0.59 5.54 8.66
CA ALA A 438 0.87 6.90 9.09
C ALA A 438 1.67 7.72 8.07
N PHE A 439 2.14 7.08 7.01
CA PHE A 439 2.73 7.74 5.85
C PHE A 439 1.66 8.43 5.03
N ASP A 440 2.03 9.54 4.39
CA ASP A 440 1.10 10.35 3.61
C ASP A 440 1.00 9.90 2.14
N TYR A 441 1.96 9.09 1.66
CA TYR A 441 1.84 8.41 0.36
C TYR A 441 0.55 7.58 0.29
N ASP A 442 -0.27 7.85 -0.74
CA ASP A 442 -1.51 7.12 -0.98
C ASP A 442 -1.31 6.04 -2.05
N PHE A 443 -0.92 6.43 -3.27
CA PHE A 443 -0.75 5.50 -4.39
C PHE A 443 0.06 6.10 -5.54
N THR A 444 0.43 5.25 -6.50
CA THR A 444 0.97 5.67 -7.80
C THR A 444 0.05 5.17 -8.91
N THR A 445 -0.32 6.05 -9.84
CA THR A 445 -1.12 5.73 -11.04
C THR A 445 -0.40 6.22 -12.28
N GLY A 446 -0.64 5.62 -13.45
CA GLY A 446 0.07 5.99 -14.68
C GLY A 446 -0.25 5.09 -15.84
N GLU A 447 0.49 5.26 -16.94
CA GLU A 447 0.45 4.35 -18.09
C GLU A 447 1.06 2.98 -17.74
N PRO A 448 0.69 1.89 -18.43
CA PRO A 448 1.18 0.54 -18.13
C PRO A 448 2.71 0.41 -18.13
N ASP A 449 3.38 1.12 -19.05
CA ASP A 449 4.83 1.12 -19.21
C ASP A 449 5.55 2.12 -18.28
N ASN A 450 4.80 2.87 -17.47
CA ASN A 450 5.29 3.97 -16.64
C ASN A 450 6.06 5.07 -17.41
N SER A 451 5.79 5.24 -18.71
CA SER A 451 6.27 6.40 -19.48
C SER A 451 5.75 7.71 -18.90
N VAL A 452 4.53 7.69 -18.36
CA VAL A 452 3.88 8.75 -17.63
C VAL A 452 3.28 8.17 -16.36
N PHE A 453 3.51 8.81 -15.22
CA PHE A 453 2.92 8.39 -13.94
C PHE A 453 2.77 9.57 -12.99
N SER A 454 1.91 9.41 -12.00
CA SER A 454 1.67 10.34 -10.90
C SER A 454 1.83 9.61 -9.58
N VAL A 455 2.68 10.16 -8.72
CA VAL A 455 2.78 9.79 -7.31
C VAL A 455 1.82 10.68 -6.54
N CYS A 456 0.90 10.06 -5.80
CA CYS A 456 -0.16 10.76 -5.11
C CYS A 456 -0.02 10.61 -3.59
N TYR A 457 -0.25 11.69 -2.87
CA TYR A 457 -0.15 11.72 -1.40
C TYR A 457 -1.09 12.75 -0.79
N SER A 458 -1.60 12.43 0.40
CA SER A 458 -2.46 13.31 1.18
C SER A 458 -1.62 14.20 2.08
N ASP A 459 -2.03 15.45 2.32
CA ASP A 459 -1.34 16.30 3.30
C ASP A 459 -2.36 17.10 4.11
N TYR A 460 -2.02 17.44 5.35
CA TYR A 460 -2.83 18.32 6.19
C TYR A 460 -2.17 19.70 6.31
N VAL A 461 -2.56 20.59 5.40
CA VAL A 461 -2.02 21.94 5.31
C VAL A 461 -2.59 22.82 6.43
N ARG A 462 -1.73 23.64 7.04
CA ARG A 462 -2.06 24.58 8.14
C ARG A 462 -1.54 25.98 7.83
N THR A 463 -2.01 26.56 6.73
CA THR A 463 -1.63 27.93 6.29
C THR A 463 -2.72 28.93 6.68
N GLY A 464 -2.43 30.23 6.53
CA GLY A 464 -3.43 31.29 6.74
C GLY A 464 -4.61 31.18 5.77
N ASP A 465 -4.34 30.82 4.51
CA ASP A 465 -5.34 30.78 3.43
C ASP A 465 -6.15 29.48 3.39
N TYR A 466 -5.53 28.37 3.81
CA TYR A 466 -6.19 27.07 3.87
C TYR A 466 -5.72 26.24 5.06
N LYS A 467 -6.71 25.65 5.76
CA LYS A 467 -6.52 24.66 6.80
C LYS A 467 -7.41 23.46 6.52
N GLY A 468 -6.80 22.33 6.18
CA GLY A 468 -7.54 21.11 5.87
C GLY A 468 -6.72 20.09 5.10
N GLN A 469 -7.37 19.00 4.69
CA GLN A 469 -6.76 17.94 3.91
C GLN A 469 -6.63 18.37 2.45
N THR A 470 -5.43 18.20 1.90
CA THR A 470 -5.14 18.36 0.48
C THR A 470 -4.74 17.03 -0.11
N PHE A 471 -5.01 16.85 -1.39
CA PHE A 471 -4.49 15.75 -2.17
C PHE A 471 -3.47 16.30 -3.18
N ASN A 472 -2.25 15.80 -3.12
CA ASN A 472 -1.12 16.31 -3.89
C ASN A 472 -0.65 15.25 -4.88
N THR A 473 -0.13 15.70 -6.01
CA THR A 473 0.42 14.81 -7.03
C THR A 473 1.77 15.31 -7.53
N ILE A 474 2.69 14.38 -7.73
CA ILE A 474 3.98 14.58 -8.41
C ILE A 474 3.93 13.77 -9.70
N ARG A 475 3.77 14.45 -10.83
CA ARG A 475 3.56 13.83 -12.14
C ARG A 475 4.83 13.84 -12.97
N TYR A 476 5.29 12.66 -13.39
CA TYR A 476 6.29 12.50 -14.43
C TYR A 476 5.62 12.40 -15.80
N ASN A 477 6.03 13.25 -16.76
CA ASN A 477 5.44 13.29 -18.10
C ASN A 477 6.30 12.65 -19.20
N GLY A 478 7.27 11.81 -18.82
CA GLY A 478 8.26 11.25 -19.73
C GLY A 478 9.59 12.03 -19.78
N SER A 479 9.61 13.27 -19.30
CA SER A 479 10.80 14.13 -19.33
C SER A 479 11.09 14.84 -18.02
N LYS A 480 10.06 15.37 -17.35
CA LYS A 480 10.18 16.18 -16.13
C LYS A 480 9.05 15.89 -15.17
N PHE A 481 9.25 16.31 -13.93
CA PHE A 481 8.23 16.30 -12.90
C PHE A 481 7.45 17.63 -12.84
N THR A 482 6.15 17.54 -12.62
CA THR A 482 5.26 18.66 -12.28
C THR A 482 4.50 18.34 -11.00
N LYS A 483 4.00 19.37 -10.31
CA LYS A 483 3.17 19.23 -9.12
C LYS A 483 1.77 19.75 -9.36
N ASP A 484 0.78 19.09 -8.79
CA ASP A 484 -0.60 19.58 -8.71
C ASP A 484 -1.20 19.29 -7.32
N LYS A 485 -2.25 20.02 -6.95
CA LYS A 485 -2.86 19.98 -5.62
C LYS A 485 -4.36 20.28 -5.69
N ILE A 486 -5.15 19.44 -5.02
CA ILE A 486 -6.58 19.62 -4.79
C ILE A 486 -6.82 19.90 -3.31
N GLU A 487 -7.64 20.92 -3.00
CA GLU A 487 -8.15 21.14 -1.64
C GLU A 487 -9.40 20.28 -1.40
N LEU A 488 -9.34 19.38 -0.41
CA LEU A 488 -10.45 18.48 -0.11
C LEU A 488 -11.41 19.09 0.93
N LYS A 489 -12.14 20.15 0.55
CA LYS A 489 -13.19 20.74 1.39
C LYS A 489 -14.50 19.98 1.22
N SER A 490 -15.00 19.34 2.28
CA SER A 490 -16.30 18.66 2.26
C SER A 490 -17.04 18.73 3.60
N LYS A 491 -18.38 18.60 3.53
CA LYS A 491 -19.27 18.37 4.69
C LYS A 491 -19.47 16.88 4.98
N ALA A 492 -18.88 15.99 4.19
CA ALA A 492 -18.96 14.55 4.38
C ALA A 492 -18.45 14.15 5.77
N SER A 493 -19.05 13.11 6.34
CA SER A 493 -18.59 12.52 7.61
C SER A 493 -17.27 11.79 7.43
N THR A 494 -17.04 11.27 6.23
CA THR A 494 -15.81 10.58 5.85
C THR A 494 -15.59 10.79 4.37
N MET A 495 -14.33 10.90 3.96
CA MET A 495 -13.93 11.13 2.58
C MET A 495 -12.67 10.32 2.30
N LYS A 496 -12.54 9.84 1.06
CA LYS A 496 -11.38 9.06 0.64
C LYS A 496 -11.09 9.32 -0.83
N VAL A 497 -9.80 9.31 -1.17
CA VAL A 497 -9.33 9.44 -2.55
C VAL A 497 -8.81 8.08 -3.02
N PHE A 498 -9.18 7.70 -4.23
CA PHE A 498 -8.78 6.46 -4.88
C PHE A 498 -8.09 6.75 -6.21
N PRO A 499 -7.25 5.84 -6.71
CA PRO A 499 -6.77 5.87 -8.09
C PRO A 499 -7.93 6.06 -9.07
N ALA A 500 -7.70 6.85 -10.12
CA ALA A 500 -8.55 6.87 -11.30
C ALA A 500 -7.72 6.65 -12.57
N LYS A 501 -8.41 6.67 -13.73
CA LYS A 501 -7.76 6.72 -15.04
C LYS A 501 -6.69 7.83 -15.10
N PRO A 502 -5.63 7.66 -15.91
CA PRO A 502 -4.52 8.61 -15.97
C PRO A 502 -4.97 10.07 -16.05
N GLY A 503 -4.40 10.92 -15.17
CA GLY A 503 -4.77 12.34 -15.07
C GLY A 503 -6.06 12.62 -14.28
N SER A 504 -6.55 11.67 -13.49
CA SER A 504 -7.68 11.87 -12.60
C SER A 504 -7.53 11.08 -11.29
N VAL A 505 -8.34 11.43 -10.30
CA VAL A 505 -8.59 10.65 -9.08
C VAL A 505 -10.08 10.51 -8.82
N MET A 506 -10.48 9.50 -8.06
CA MET A 506 -11.85 9.32 -7.62
C MET A 506 -11.97 9.71 -6.17
N ILE A 507 -12.92 10.59 -5.85
CA ILE A 507 -13.20 11.04 -4.49
C ILE A 507 -14.52 10.44 -4.07
N MET A 508 -14.49 9.67 -3.00
CA MET A 508 -15.64 9.11 -2.31
C MET A 508 -15.97 9.95 -1.09
N GLU A 509 -17.24 10.26 -0.90
CA GLU A 509 -17.74 11.06 0.20
C GLU A 509 -18.95 10.37 0.85
N TYR A 510 -18.84 10.06 2.14
CA TYR A 510 -19.92 9.45 2.93
C TYR A 510 -20.61 10.48 3.84
N PHE A 511 -21.91 10.66 3.63
CA PHE A 511 -22.75 11.53 4.42
C PHE A 511 -23.58 10.69 5.40
N LYS A 512 -23.05 10.45 6.60
CA LYS A 512 -23.66 9.55 7.60
C LYS A 512 -25.10 9.95 7.98
N LYS A 513 -25.36 11.25 8.12
CA LYS A 513 -26.70 11.77 8.46
C LYS A 513 -27.71 11.54 7.33
N ASP A 514 -27.25 11.64 6.09
CA ASP A 514 -28.09 11.50 4.90
C ASP A 514 -28.15 10.04 4.40
N LYS A 515 -27.37 9.14 5.02
CA LYS A 515 -27.22 7.73 4.60
C LYS A 515 -26.89 7.62 3.11
N ARG A 516 -25.93 8.43 2.67
CA ARG A 516 -25.64 8.66 1.25
C ARG A 516 -24.15 8.59 0.97
N LEU A 517 -23.80 7.92 -0.14
CA LEU A 517 -22.45 7.92 -0.72
C LEU A 517 -22.46 8.75 -2.00
N GLU A 518 -21.45 9.58 -2.17
CA GLU A 518 -21.17 10.26 -3.42
C GLU A 518 -19.78 9.88 -3.94
N PHE A 519 -19.67 9.73 -5.25
CA PHE A 519 -18.41 9.50 -5.95
C PHE A 519 -18.27 10.56 -7.02
N ARG A 520 -17.06 11.08 -7.20
CA ARG A 520 -16.75 12.01 -8.28
C ARG A 520 -15.35 11.79 -8.81
N LEU A 521 -15.19 11.87 -10.13
CA LEU A 521 -13.87 11.95 -10.74
C LEU A 521 -13.38 13.40 -10.70
N GLU A 522 -12.16 13.63 -10.25
CA GLU A 522 -11.52 14.94 -10.27
C GLU A 522 -10.22 14.85 -11.07
N LYS A 523 -9.97 15.84 -11.93
CA LYS A 523 -8.75 15.87 -12.74
C LYS A 523 -7.55 16.24 -11.87
N ILE A 524 -6.41 15.64 -12.18
CA ILE A 524 -5.11 15.96 -11.62
C ILE A 524 -4.10 16.15 -12.75
N GLY A 525 -3.27 17.18 -12.64
CA GLY A 525 -2.13 17.44 -13.54
C GLY A 525 -2.30 18.65 -14.45
#